data_AF-A0A094ISB9-F1
#
_entry.id   AF-A0A094ISB9-F1
#
_cell.length_a   1.000
_cell.length_b   1.000
_cell.length_c   1.000
_cell.angle_alpha   90.00
_cell.angle_beta   90.00
_cell.angle_gamma   90.00
#
_symmetry.space_group_name_H-M   'P 1'
#
loop_
_entity.id
_entity.type
_entity.pdbx_description
1 polymer ?
#
loop_
_entity_poly.entity_id
_entity_poly.type
_entity_poly.pdbx_seq_one_letter_code
_entity_poly.pdbx_strand_id
1 'polypeptide(L)'
;MADKTWDVHTASEDMLAKLCHQTEKLNGIIGGYKEAIRVVKLSNDIAVKFGRGVIAAEARTQEFAHQNVNPSIVHVPRVYRFFERDYDPRWNSSEGYLFMEYVPGQTLAEVGLGVRDDIIPRIAQIIAHLGEIEVQNGQSDAVPGPIGGGCPRGYLWGEDGAGATFK
;
A
#
# COMPACT_ATOMS: atom_id res chain seq x y z
N MET A 1 15.23 -6.13 -22.10
CA MET A 1 15.71 -7.19 -21.18
C MET A 1 14.74 -7.25 -20.02
N ALA A 2 13.94 -8.32 -19.94
CA ALA A 2 13.16 -8.64 -18.75
C ALA A 2 13.31 -10.15 -18.55
N ASP A 3 14.32 -10.52 -17.79
CA ASP A 3 14.50 -11.88 -17.31
C ASP A 3 13.40 -12.12 -16.26
N LYS A 4 12.30 -12.77 -16.65
CA LYS A 4 11.24 -13.18 -15.72
C LYS A 4 11.71 -14.45 -14.99
N THR A 5 12.66 -14.26 -14.08
CA THR A 5 13.17 -15.31 -13.18
C THR A 5 12.32 -15.50 -11.92
N TRP A 6 11.26 -14.72 -11.74
CA TRP A 6 10.41 -14.76 -10.55
C TRP A 6 8.94 -14.45 -10.87
N ASP A 7 8.05 -15.00 -10.05
CA ASP A 7 6.62 -14.75 -10.06
C ASP A 7 6.19 -14.42 -8.62
N VAL A 8 5.52 -13.28 -8.44
CA VAL A 8 5.13 -12.77 -7.11
C VAL A 8 4.24 -13.74 -6.34
N HIS A 9 3.39 -14.50 -7.03
CA HIS A 9 2.42 -15.40 -6.42
C HIS A 9 3.03 -16.74 -6.02
N THR A 10 4.11 -17.18 -6.68
CA THR A 10 4.67 -18.53 -6.47
C THR A 10 6.10 -18.56 -5.92
N ALA A 11 6.87 -17.48 -6.06
CA ALA A 11 8.23 -17.39 -5.52
C ALA A 11 8.23 -17.48 -3.98
N SER A 12 9.33 -17.96 -3.41
CA SER A 12 9.48 -17.99 -1.95
C SER A 12 9.63 -16.58 -1.37
N GLU A 13 9.18 -16.40 -0.14
CA GLU A 13 9.30 -15.11 0.56
C GLU A 13 10.76 -14.71 0.78
N ASP A 14 11.67 -15.68 0.92
CA ASP A 14 13.13 -15.47 0.95
C ASP A 14 13.65 -14.87 -0.35
N MET A 15 13.21 -15.40 -1.48
CA MET A 15 13.61 -14.90 -2.79
C MET A 15 13.06 -13.49 -3.02
N LEU A 16 11.77 -13.29 -2.73
CA LEU A 16 11.11 -12.00 -2.91
C LEU A 16 11.71 -10.91 -2.01
N ALA A 17 11.98 -11.22 -0.74
CA ALA A 17 12.64 -10.27 0.15
C ALA A 17 14.05 -9.89 -0.36
N LYS A 18 14.85 -10.89 -0.78
CA LYS A 18 16.18 -10.64 -1.36
C LYS A 18 16.10 -9.76 -2.61
N LEU A 19 15.12 -10.03 -3.49
CA LEU A 19 14.87 -9.23 -4.68
C LEU A 19 14.58 -7.77 -4.32
N CYS A 20 13.72 -7.50 -3.33
CA CYS A 20 13.41 -6.13 -2.88
C CYS A 20 14.66 -5.35 -2.48
N HIS A 21 15.49 -5.94 -1.59
CA HIS A 21 16.72 -5.31 -1.10
C HIS A 21 17.77 -5.13 -2.21
N GLN A 22 17.87 -6.08 -3.15
CA GLN A 22 18.75 -5.96 -4.31
C GLN A 22 18.31 -4.84 -5.25
N THR A 23 17.01 -4.77 -5.56
CA THR A 23 16.44 -3.72 -6.41
C THR A 23 16.60 -2.34 -5.77
N GLU A 24 16.38 -2.21 -4.46
CA GLU A 24 16.67 -0.97 -3.74
C GLU A 24 18.12 -0.53 -3.92
N LYS A 25 19.07 -1.46 -3.74
CA LYS A 25 20.50 -1.14 -3.87
C LYS A 25 20.88 -0.71 -5.28
N LEU A 26 20.28 -1.32 -6.30
CA LEU A 26 20.62 -1.08 -7.71
C LEU A 26 19.91 0.15 -8.29
N ASN A 27 18.63 0.31 -7.99
CA ASN A 27 17.76 1.29 -8.64
C ASN A 27 17.29 2.41 -7.70
N GLY A 28 17.55 2.28 -6.39
CA GLY A 28 17.06 3.18 -5.37
C GLY A 28 15.59 2.96 -5.01
N ILE A 29 15.09 3.83 -4.13
CA ILE A 29 13.68 3.91 -3.75
C ILE A 29 12.94 4.90 -4.65
N ILE A 30 11.69 4.61 -4.96
CA ILE A 30 10.77 5.50 -5.67
C ILE A 30 9.80 6.22 -4.72
N GLY A 31 9.80 5.84 -3.43
CA GLY A 31 8.98 6.47 -2.40
C GLY A 31 9.34 5.99 -1.00
N GLY A 32 8.91 6.75 0.01
CA GLY A 32 9.19 6.48 1.42
C GLY A 32 10.52 7.04 1.92
N TYR A 33 11.03 6.46 3.00
CA TYR A 33 12.27 6.87 3.66
C TYR A 33 13.17 5.65 3.87
N LYS A 34 14.44 5.74 3.44
CA LYS A 34 15.37 4.60 3.38
C LYS A 34 15.44 3.80 4.69
N GLU A 35 15.44 4.50 5.82
CA GLU A 35 15.57 3.86 7.15
C GLU A 35 14.24 3.37 7.76
N ALA A 36 13.10 3.53 7.07
CA ALA A 36 11.77 3.21 7.61
C ALA A 36 10.97 2.31 6.67
N ILE A 37 10.09 2.91 5.87
CA ILE A 37 9.25 2.24 4.88
C ILE A 37 9.75 2.67 3.50
N ARG A 38 10.02 1.69 2.65
CA ARG A 38 10.56 1.89 1.31
C ARG A 38 9.54 1.44 0.27
N VAL A 39 9.52 2.12 -0.86
CA VAL A 39 8.81 1.66 -2.06
C VAL A 39 9.82 1.53 -3.19
N VAL A 40 9.90 0.36 -3.82
CA VAL A 40 10.76 0.12 -4.99
C VAL A 40 9.93 -0.43 -6.14
N LYS A 41 10.34 -0.08 -7.36
CA LYS A 41 9.77 -0.63 -8.60
C LYS A 41 10.54 -1.88 -9.00
N LEU A 42 9.89 -3.04 -8.97
CA LEU A 42 10.50 -4.33 -9.31
C LEU A 42 10.42 -4.64 -10.80
N SER A 43 9.34 -4.22 -11.45
CA SER A 43 9.13 -4.37 -12.89
C SER A 43 8.24 -3.25 -13.42
N ASN A 44 7.83 -3.31 -14.69
CA ASN A 44 6.93 -2.31 -15.26
C ASN A 44 5.57 -2.26 -14.56
N ASP A 45 5.12 -3.38 -14.01
CA ASP A 45 3.75 -3.54 -13.49
C ASP A 45 3.72 -3.85 -11.99
N ILE A 46 4.88 -4.00 -11.34
CA ILE A 46 4.99 -4.39 -9.93
C ILE A 46 5.86 -3.40 -9.17
N ALA A 47 5.29 -2.87 -8.09
CA ALA A 47 6.00 -2.22 -7.01
C ALA A 47 5.85 -3.02 -5.73
N VAL A 48 6.77 -2.80 -4.80
CA VAL A 48 6.68 -3.34 -3.46
C VAL A 48 6.91 -2.24 -2.45
N LYS A 49 6.00 -2.15 -1.47
CA LYS A 49 6.19 -1.37 -0.25
C LYS A 49 6.67 -2.33 0.83
N PHE A 50 7.80 -2.05 1.46
CA PHE A 50 8.34 -2.92 2.51
C PHE A 50 9.01 -2.13 3.62
N GLY A 51 8.92 -2.64 4.84
CA GLY A 51 9.50 -2.01 6.02
C GLY A 51 8.74 -2.27 7.31
N ARG A 52 9.31 -1.77 8.41
CA ARG A 52 8.65 -1.77 9.71
C ARG A 52 7.41 -0.86 9.62
N GLY A 53 6.25 -1.38 9.99
CA GLY A 53 4.98 -0.66 9.92
C GLY A 53 4.17 -0.88 8.64
N VAL A 54 4.68 -1.64 7.66
CA VAL A 54 3.84 -2.20 6.59
C VAL A 54 3.10 -3.40 7.17
N ILE A 55 1.77 -3.36 7.20
CA ILE A 55 0.95 -4.32 7.96
C ILE A 55 -0.15 -4.93 7.10
N ALA A 56 -0.66 -6.10 7.51
CA ALA A 56 -1.75 -6.79 6.81
C ALA A 56 -3.01 -5.92 6.62
N ALA A 57 -3.31 -5.03 7.59
CA ALA A 57 -4.45 -4.12 7.49
C ALA A 57 -4.32 -3.13 6.32
N GLU A 58 -3.10 -2.71 5.97
CA GLU A 58 -2.85 -1.87 4.80
C GLU A 58 -3.18 -2.63 3.52
N ALA A 59 -2.66 -3.86 3.38
CA ALA A 59 -2.93 -4.72 2.22
C ALA A 59 -4.43 -5.00 2.05
N ARG A 60 -5.15 -5.32 3.14
CA ARG A 60 -6.60 -5.58 3.10
C ARG A 60 -7.40 -4.33 2.76
N THR A 61 -7.04 -3.17 3.31
CA THR A 61 -7.71 -1.90 3.03
C THR A 61 -7.51 -1.49 1.57
N GLN A 62 -6.29 -1.66 1.04
CA GLN A 62 -5.99 -1.40 -0.37
C GLN A 62 -6.76 -2.34 -1.29
N GLU A 63 -6.79 -3.64 -1.00
CA GLU A 63 -7.55 -4.62 -1.79
C GLU A 63 -9.06 -4.32 -1.75
N PHE A 64 -9.60 -4.00 -0.58
CA PHE A 64 -10.99 -3.57 -0.42
C PHE A 64 -11.28 -2.32 -1.25
N ALA A 65 -10.42 -1.30 -1.19
CA ALA A 65 -10.58 -0.09 -1.98
C ALA A 65 -10.53 -0.41 -3.49
N HIS A 66 -9.56 -1.20 -3.96
CA HIS A 66 -9.46 -1.62 -5.37
C HIS A 66 -10.75 -2.31 -5.87
N GLN A 67 -11.37 -3.15 -5.04
CA GLN A 67 -12.58 -3.88 -5.41
C GLN A 67 -13.85 -3.02 -5.43
N ASN A 68 -13.88 -1.91 -4.69
CA ASN A 68 -15.11 -1.13 -4.46
C ASN A 68 -15.09 0.28 -5.07
N VAL A 69 -13.93 0.78 -5.52
CA VAL A 69 -13.88 2.05 -6.24
C VAL A 69 -14.47 1.93 -7.65
N ASN A 70 -15.03 3.03 -8.15
CA ASN A 70 -15.30 3.15 -9.57
C ASN A 70 -14.00 3.52 -10.29
N PRO A 71 -13.44 2.65 -11.15
CA PRO A 71 -12.16 2.90 -11.83
C PRO A 71 -12.23 4.08 -12.82
N SER A 72 -13.42 4.54 -13.22
CA SER A 72 -13.54 5.77 -14.01
C SER A 72 -13.35 7.05 -13.18
N ILE A 73 -13.41 6.97 -11.85
CA ILE A 73 -13.20 8.08 -10.92
C ILE A 73 -11.79 8.04 -10.34
N VAL A 74 -11.39 6.89 -9.78
CA VAL A 74 -10.05 6.69 -9.20
C VAL A 74 -9.59 5.25 -9.41
N HIS A 75 -8.33 5.10 -9.79
CA HIS A 75 -7.66 3.81 -9.83
C HIS A 75 -6.88 3.60 -8.53
N VAL A 76 -7.20 2.53 -7.81
CA VAL A 76 -6.43 2.08 -6.64
C VAL A 76 -5.59 0.88 -7.08
N PRO A 77 -4.26 0.84 -6.79
CA PRO A 77 -3.41 -0.27 -7.24
C PRO A 77 -3.87 -1.61 -6.68
N ARG A 78 -3.90 -2.65 -7.52
CA ARG A 78 -4.22 -4.02 -7.09
C ARG A 78 -3.16 -4.59 -6.13
N VAL A 79 -3.58 -5.35 -5.12
CA VAL A 79 -2.64 -6.12 -4.28
C VAL A 79 -2.35 -7.47 -4.94
N TYR A 80 -1.08 -7.83 -5.05
CA TYR A 80 -0.67 -9.13 -5.56
C TYR A 80 -0.33 -10.12 -4.46
N ARG A 81 0.38 -9.65 -3.42
CA ARG A 81 0.78 -10.49 -2.29
C ARG A 81 1.18 -9.64 -1.09
N PHE A 82 0.87 -10.12 0.11
CA PHE A 82 1.40 -9.58 1.36
C PHE A 82 1.99 -10.71 2.20
N PHE A 83 3.13 -10.46 2.85
CA PHE A 83 3.67 -11.31 3.91
C PHE A 83 4.50 -10.49 4.91
N GLU A 84 4.72 -11.05 6.09
CA GLU A 84 5.58 -10.49 7.12
C GLU A 84 6.76 -11.41 7.38
N ARG A 85 7.91 -10.84 7.73
CA ARG A 85 9.10 -11.59 8.13
C ARG A 85 9.64 -11.07 9.43
N ASP A 86 10.15 -11.97 10.26
CA ASP A 86 10.92 -11.58 11.43
C ASP A 86 12.15 -10.77 11.00
N TYR A 87 12.28 -9.57 11.57
CA TYR A 87 13.36 -8.65 11.23
C TYR A 87 14.46 -8.67 12.29
N ASP A 88 14.08 -8.47 13.56
CA ASP A 88 15.02 -8.56 14.69
C ASP A 88 14.37 -9.29 15.86
N PRO A 89 14.84 -10.51 16.20
CA PRO A 89 14.29 -11.28 17.30
C PRO A 89 14.48 -10.60 18.65
N ARG A 90 15.40 -9.63 18.78
CA ARG A 90 15.59 -8.86 20.02
C ARG A 90 14.45 -7.90 20.33
N TRP A 91 13.71 -7.47 19.30
CA TRP A 91 12.65 -6.46 19.43
C TRP A 91 11.27 -7.02 19.10
N ASN A 92 11.16 -8.34 18.90
CA ASN A 92 9.94 -9.02 18.46
C ASN A 92 9.25 -8.28 17.30
N SER A 93 10.05 -7.76 16.37
CA SER A 93 9.60 -6.88 15.30
C SER A 93 9.58 -7.61 13.97
N SER A 94 8.49 -7.48 13.23
CA SER A 94 8.37 -7.93 11.85
C SER A 94 8.59 -6.79 10.84
N GLU A 95 9.00 -7.17 9.64
CA GLU A 95 9.02 -6.35 8.45
C GLU A 95 7.94 -6.86 7.49
N GLY A 96 7.02 -5.98 7.10
CA GLY A 96 5.99 -6.33 6.12
C GLY A 96 6.43 -6.06 4.69
N TYR A 97 5.91 -6.86 3.77
CA TYR A 97 6.15 -6.76 2.34
C TYR A 97 4.81 -6.77 1.61
N LEU A 98 4.44 -5.65 0.99
CA LEU A 98 3.22 -5.46 0.21
C LEU A 98 3.59 -5.31 -1.26
N PHE A 99 3.38 -6.37 -2.04
CA PHE A 99 3.54 -6.38 -3.48
C PHE A 99 2.23 -5.95 -4.13
N MET A 100 2.31 -4.96 -5.00
CA MET A 100 1.15 -4.32 -5.61
C MET A 100 1.44 -3.87 -7.04
N GLU A 101 0.38 -3.53 -7.76
CA GLU A 101 0.46 -2.90 -9.06
C GLU A 101 1.32 -1.62 -8.99
N TYR A 102 2.26 -1.48 -9.93
CA TYR A 102 2.90 -0.20 -10.19
C TYR A 102 2.04 0.62 -11.15
N VAL A 103 1.53 1.75 -10.68
CA VAL A 103 0.75 2.68 -11.52
C VAL A 103 1.69 3.71 -12.15
N PRO A 104 1.92 3.67 -13.48
CA PRO A 104 2.73 4.68 -14.14
C PRO A 104 2.00 6.02 -14.19
N GLY A 105 2.70 7.10 -13.88
CA GLY A 105 2.12 8.45 -13.94
C GLY A 105 3.02 9.49 -13.32
N GLN A 106 2.57 10.74 -13.37
CA GLN A 106 3.20 11.86 -12.68
C GLN A 106 2.59 12.01 -11.28
N THR A 107 3.44 12.35 -10.31
CA THR A 107 2.99 12.76 -8.98
C THR A 107 2.39 14.17 -9.04
N LEU A 108 1.54 14.52 -8.06
CA LEU A 108 1.01 15.88 -7.96
C LEU A 108 2.11 16.95 -7.80
N ALA A 109 3.27 16.59 -7.25
CA ALA A 109 4.43 17.50 -7.13
C ALA A 109 5.03 17.88 -8.50
N GLU A 110 4.85 17.03 -9.51
CA GLU A 110 5.34 17.26 -10.87
C GLU A 110 4.29 17.95 -11.76
N VAL A 111 3.04 18.03 -11.30
CA VAL A 111 1.95 18.66 -12.04
C VAL A 111 1.84 20.13 -11.65
N GLY A 112 1.93 21.01 -12.65
CA GLY A 112 1.69 22.45 -12.45
C GLY A 112 0.20 22.74 -12.16
N LEU A 113 -0.17 22.81 -10.89
CA LEU A 113 -1.56 23.05 -10.45
C LEU A 113 -2.11 24.40 -10.93
N GLY A 114 -1.26 25.39 -11.23
CA GLY A 114 -1.68 26.66 -11.83
C GLY A 114 -2.08 26.57 -13.31
N VAL A 115 -1.73 25.48 -13.99
CA VAL A 115 -2.07 25.21 -15.40
C VAL A 115 -3.20 24.19 -15.51
N ARG A 116 -3.34 23.31 -14.50
CA ARG A 116 -4.33 22.23 -14.45
C ARG A 116 -5.37 22.51 -13.38
N ASP A 117 -6.29 23.42 -13.70
CA ASP A 117 -7.41 23.82 -12.85
C ASP A 117 -8.42 22.69 -12.59
N ASP A 118 -8.43 21.66 -13.44
CA ASP A 118 -9.26 20.46 -13.31
C ASP A 118 -8.84 19.50 -12.18
N ILE A 119 -7.63 19.64 -11.64
CA ILE A 119 -7.10 18.70 -10.63
C ILE A 119 -7.81 18.85 -9.28
N ILE A 120 -8.10 20.07 -8.82
CA ILE A 120 -8.75 20.28 -7.53
C ILE A 120 -10.17 19.71 -7.52
N PRO A 121 -11.04 19.97 -8.52
CA PRO A 121 -12.35 19.32 -8.62
C PRO A 121 -12.26 17.78 -8.69
N ARG A 122 -11.27 17.23 -9.42
CA ARG A 122 -11.06 15.78 -9.50
C ARG A 122 -10.70 15.19 -8.14
N ILE A 123 -9.79 15.80 -7.39
CA ILE A 123 -9.44 15.34 -6.03
C ILE A 123 -10.68 15.36 -5.12
N ALA A 124 -11.49 16.42 -5.18
CA ALA A 124 -12.73 16.49 -4.42
C ALA A 124 -13.71 15.37 -4.78
N GLN A 125 -13.86 15.06 -6.07
CA GLN A 125 -14.67 13.95 -6.56
C GLN A 125 -14.15 12.59 -6.06
N ILE A 126 -12.83 12.38 -6.04
CA ILE A 126 -12.21 11.16 -5.52
C ILE A 126 -12.51 11.02 -4.02
N ILE A 127 -12.36 12.09 -3.22
CA ILE A 127 -12.64 12.06 -1.79
C ILE A 127 -14.13 11.74 -1.53
N ALA A 128 -15.03 12.39 -2.26
CA ALA A 128 -16.47 12.12 -2.15
C ALA A 128 -16.79 10.66 -2.49
N HIS A 129 -16.26 10.15 -3.61
CA HIS A 129 -16.43 8.76 -4.04
C HIS A 129 -15.92 7.76 -2.99
N LEU A 130 -14.74 8.00 -2.41
CA LEU A 130 -14.21 7.14 -1.34
C LEU A 130 -15.09 7.16 -0.08
N GLY A 131 -15.73 8.29 0.21
CA GLY A 131 -16.65 8.43 1.34
C GLY A 131 -18.00 7.73 1.16
N GLU A 132 -18.36 7.38 -0.09
CA GLU A 132 -19.58 6.63 -0.43
C GLU A 132 -19.39 5.11 -0.37
N ILE A 133 -18.14 4.63 -0.23
CA ILE A 133 -17.86 3.20 -0.18
C ILE A 133 -18.31 2.63 1.16
N GLU A 134 -19.38 1.84 1.12
CA GLU A 134 -19.88 1.08 2.26
C GLU A 134 -19.34 -0.35 2.27
N VAL A 135 -19.12 -0.90 3.46
CA VAL A 135 -18.89 -2.34 3.62
C VAL A 135 -20.26 -3.01 3.45
N GLN A 136 -20.47 -3.73 2.34
CA GLN A 136 -21.78 -4.32 2.03
C GLN A 136 -22.24 -5.30 3.13
N ASN A 137 -23.43 -5.01 3.65
CA ASN A 137 -24.04 -5.64 4.82
C ASN A 137 -24.58 -7.05 4.51
N GLY A 138 -23.74 -8.07 4.76
CA GLY A 138 -24.17 -9.44 5.09
C GLY A 138 -23.75 -9.86 6.50
N GLN A 139 -23.01 -9.01 7.20
CA GLN A 139 -22.47 -9.24 8.54
C GLN A 139 -22.93 -8.11 9.44
N SER A 140 -23.62 -8.46 10.52
CA SER A 140 -23.95 -7.61 11.67
C SER A 140 -22.73 -7.04 12.41
N ASP A 141 -21.53 -7.11 11.80
CA ASP A 141 -20.21 -6.93 12.40
C ASP A 141 -19.35 -5.95 11.58
N ALA A 142 -19.95 -4.98 10.88
CA ALA A 142 -19.18 -3.89 10.27
C ALA A 142 -18.61 -2.99 11.39
N VAL A 143 -17.39 -3.29 11.79
CA VAL A 143 -16.72 -2.64 12.92
C VAL A 143 -15.96 -1.41 12.40
N PRO A 144 -16.10 -0.24 13.06
CA PRO A 144 -15.31 0.94 12.72
C PRO A 144 -13.81 0.64 12.70
N GLY A 145 -13.06 1.22 11.75
CA GLY A 145 -11.61 1.09 11.71
C GLY A 145 -11.08 0.31 10.51
N PRO A 146 -9.83 -0.20 10.58
CA PRO A 146 -9.19 -0.85 9.44
C PRO A 146 -9.90 -2.12 8.99
N ILE A 147 -9.85 -2.42 7.69
CA ILE A 147 -10.40 -3.66 7.14
C ILE A 147 -9.64 -4.87 7.72
N GLY A 148 -10.41 -5.78 8.35
CA GLY A 148 -9.87 -6.93 9.07
C GLY A 148 -9.44 -6.62 10.51
N GLY A 149 -9.86 -5.47 11.07
CA GLY A 149 -9.66 -5.08 12.45
C GLY A 149 -8.27 -4.48 12.75
N GLY A 150 -8.07 -4.09 14.00
CA GLY A 150 -6.81 -3.53 14.50
C GLY A 150 -6.91 -2.07 14.94
N CYS A 151 -5.74 -1.48 15.22
CA CYS A 151 -5.63 -0.10 15.67
C CYS A 151 -5.60 0.83 14.43
N PRO A 152 -6.46 1.86 14.36
CA PRO A 152 -6.34 2.88 13.31
C PRO A 152 -5.00 3.60 13.48
N ARG A 153 -4.30 3.82 12.37
CA ARG A 153 -3.00 4.52 12.33
C ARG A 153 -3.07 5.68 11.35
N GLY A 154 -2.18 6.65 11.50
CA GLY A 154 -2.06 7.80 10.61
C GLY A 154 -1.97 9.11 11.37
N TYR A 155 -1.80 10.23 10.67
CA TYR A 155 -1.58 11.54 11.29
C TYR A 155 -2.68 12.00 12.25
N LEU A 156 -3.92 11.51 12.06
CA LEU A 156 -5.02 11.76 13.00
C LEU A 156 -4.82 11.07 14.36
N TRP A 157 -4.04 9.99 14.39
CA TRP A 157 -3.91 9.07 15.53
C TRP A 157 -2.48 8.91 16.06
N GLY A 158 -1.45 9.41 15.35
CA GLY A 158 -0.03 9.24 15.69
C GLY A 158 0.59 7.94 15.15
N GLU A 159 1.91 7.76 15.35
CA GLU A 159 2.64 6.57 14.87
C GLU A 159 2.24 5.28 15.62
N ASP A 160 1.90 5.41 16.90
CA ASP A 160 1.40 4.32 17.74
C ASP A 160 -0.09 4.00 17.49
N GLY A 161 -0.75 4.81 16.65
CA GLY A 161 -2.18 4.74 16.39
C GLY A 161 -3.04 5.18 17.58
N ALA A 162 -4.35 4.96 17.51
CA ALA A 162 -5.29 5.43 18.53
C ALA A 162 -5.17 4.73 19.90
N GLY A 163 -4.22 3.80 20.07
CA GLY A 163 -4.04 3.03 21.31
C GLY A 163 -5.20 2.06 21.64
N ALA A 164 -6.23 2.01 20.79
CA ALA A 164 -7.39 1.14 20.92
C ALA A 164 -7.58 0.35 19.62
N THR A 165 -7.84 -0.95 19.76
CA THR A 165 -8.20 -1.79 18.64
C THR A 165 -9.71 -1.85 18.52
N PHE A 166 -10.19 -1.74 17.28
CA PHE A 166 -11.58 -2.04 16.99
C PHE A 166 -11.71 -3.54 16.71
N LYS A 167 -12.78 -4.14 17.26
CA LYS A 167 -13.08 -5.56 17.23
C LYS A 167 -14.36 -5.83 16.49
#